data_AF-A0A1B6GTQ3-F1
#
_entry.id   AF-A0A1B6GTQ3-F1
#
_cell.length_a   1.000
_cell.length_b   1.000
_cell.length_c   1.000
_cell.angle_alpha   90.00
_cell.angle_beta   90.00
_cell.angle_gamma   90.00
#
_symmetry.space_group_name_H-M   'P 1'
#
loop_
_entity.id
_entity.type
_entity.pdbx_description
1 polymer ?
#
loop_
_entity_poly.entity_id
_entity_poly.type
_entity_poly.pdbx_seq_one_letter_code
_entity_poly.pdbx_strand_id
1 'polypeptide(L)'
;AGGLSPDDFFTEVKKYDNSTACGQVWTPNFVAYRCRTCGISPCISLCKECFNNGNHSNHDYNWFYSQAGGACDCGDSSVMRESGFCDKHTGSVVKLQVKPPENLMLMAEKVMPYLIFRVIEHFRFRSAIDGDKEGTLAAVELIEPFIT
;
A
#
# COMPACT_ATOMS: atom_id res chain seq x y z
N ALA A 1 24.38 -10.35 11.26
CA ALA A 1 24.68 -9.90 9.89
C ALA A 1 24.26 -8.45 9.79
N GLY A 2 25.25 -7.54 9.78
CA GLY A 2 25.09 -6.12 10.12
C GLY A 2 24.55 -5.25 8.99
N GLY A 3 23.27 -5.42 8.67
CA GLY A 3 22.57 -4.53 7.75
C GLY A 3 22.23 -3.17 8.37
N LEU A 4 22.03 -2.18 7.51
CA LEU A 4 21.56 -0.83 7.84
C LEU A 4 20.31 -0.85 8.73
N SER A 5 20.01 0.26 9.42
CA SER A 5 18.80 0.34 10.25
C SER A 5 17.52 0.18 9.41
N PRO A 6 16.38 -0.18 10.01
CA PRO A 6 15.10 -0.21 9.28
C PRO A 6 14.80 1.10 8.55
N ASP A 7 15.12 2.25 9.14
CA ASP A 7 14.89 3.57 8.54
C ASP A 7 15.77 3.83 7.32
N ASP A 8 17.03 3.38 7.35
CA ASP A 8 17.93 3.45 6.20
C ASP A 8 17.43 2.57 5.06
N PHE A 9 16.95 1.36 5.39
CA PHE A 9 16.33 0.46 4.40
C PHE A 9 15.09 1.11 3.77
N PHE A 10 14.19 1.70 4.56
CA PHE A 10 13.02 2.40 4.03
C PHE A 10 13.40 3.57 3.15
N THR A 11 14.43 4.32 3.54
CA THR A 11 14.98 5.42 2.73
C THR A 11 15.51 4.92 1.39
N GLU A 12 16.22 3.79 1.38
CA GLU A 12 16.73 3.17 0.15
C GLU A 12 15.60 2.69 -0.77
N VAL A 13 14.61 1.97 -0.22
CA VAL A 13 13.44 1.48 -0.98
C VAL A 13 12.68 2.64 -1.63
N LYS A 14 12.48 3.74 -0.90
CA LYS A 14 11.76 4.92 -1.42
C LYS A 14 12.39 5.55 -2.66
N LYS A 15 13.69 5.36 -2.90
CA LYS A 15 14.36 5.86 -4.12
C LYS A 15 13.84 5.19 -5.40
N TYR A 16 13.31 3.98 -5.27
CA TYR A 16 12.77 3.18 -6.36
C TYR A 16 11.24 3.24 -6.43
N ASP A 17 10.60 4.06 -5.58
CA ASP A 17 9.15 4.28 -5.62
C ASP A 17 8.77 5.20 -6.78
N ASN A 18 8.34 4.55 -7.85
CA ASN A 18 7.82 5.20 -9.06
C ASN A 18 6.29 5.22 -9.10
N SER A 19 5.62 5.00 -7.96
CA SER A 19 4.17 5.04 -7.88
C SER A 19 3.64 6.40 -8.30
N THR A 20 2.59 6.39 -9.13
CA THR A 20 1.82 7.59 -9.49
C THR A 20 0.81 7.96 -8.40
N ALA A 21 0.57 7.07 -7.43
CA ALA A 21 -0.27 7.29 -6.27
C ALA A 21 0.56 7.28 -4.97
N CYS A 22 0.11 8.04 -3.96
CA CYS A 22 0.84 8.18 -2.71
C CYS A 22 0.82 6.89 -1.87
N GLY A 23 -0.37 6.37 -1.57
CA GLY A 23 -0.53 5.12 -0.83
C GLY A 23 0.04 5.10 0.59
N GLN A 24 0.46 6.24 1.16
CA GLN A 24 0.99 6.29 2.53
C GLN A 24 -0.04 5.71 3.51
N VAL A 25 0.29 4.59 4.15
CA VAL A 25 -0.57 3.92 5.13
C VAL A 25 -0.31 4.46 6.54
N TRP A 26 -1.35 4.53 7.36
CA TRP A 26 -1.27 4.92 8.76
C TRP A 26 -2.18 4.10 9.67
N THR A 27 -1.89 4.15 10.97
CA THR A 27 -2.67 3.54 12.06
C THR A 27 -3.71 4.51 12.62
N PRO A 28 -4.56 4.10 13.59
CA PRO A 28 -5.45 5.03 14.28
C PRO A 28 -4.74 6.25 14.88
N ASN A 29 -5.50 7.33 15.07
CA ASN A 29 -5.09 8.65 15.56
C ASN A 29 -4.18 9.46 14.61
N PHE A 30 -4.04 9.03 13.35
CA PHE A 30 -3.38 9.83 12.32
C PHE A 30 -4.27 10.99 11.85
N VAL A 31 -3.69 12.17 11.63
CA VAL A 31 -4.40 13.33 11.06
C VAL A 31 -4.43 13.22 9.54
N ALA A 32 -5.62 13.02 8.99
CA ALA A 32 -5.87 12.98 7.55
C ALA A 32 -6.78 14.14 7.13
N TYR A 33 -6.72 14.48 5.84
CA TYR A 33 -7.52 15.55 5.23
C TYR A 33 -8.52 14.96 4.26
N ARG A 34 -9.74 15.49 4.21
CA ARG A 34 -10.76 15.13 3.24
C ARG A 34 -11.19 16.37 2.48
N CYS A 35 -10.84 16.44 1.20
CA CYS A 35 -11.29 17.50 0.30
C CYS A 35 -12.53 17.03 -0.48
N ARG A 36 -13.71 17.48 -0.07
CA ARG A 36 -14.99 17.11 -0.73
C ARG A 36 -15.08 17.67 -2.16
N THR A 37 -14.39 18.77 -2.45
CA THR A 37 -14.31 19.32 -3.80
C THR A 37 -13.48 18.44 -4.75
N CYS A 38 -12.42 17.80 -4.27
CA CYS A 38 -11.55 16.95 -5.09
C CYS A 38 -11.99 15.47 -5.09
N GLY A 39 -12.64 15.01 -4.03
CA GLY A 39 -13.07 13.62 -3.89
C GLY A 39 -14.21 13.26 -4.86
N ILE A 40 -14.12 12.06 -5.44
CA ILE A 40 -15.22 11.38 -6.12
C ILE A 40 -16.02 10.58 -5.08
N SER A 41 -15.31 9.95 -4.13
CA SER A 41 -15.88 9.19 -3.02
C SER A 41 -15.86 10.01 -1.72
N PRO A 42 -16.89 9.87 -0.84
CA PRO A 42 -16.85 10.48 0.50
C PRO A 42 -15.80 9.85 1.42
N CYS A 43 -15.24 8.71 1.03
CA CYS A 43 -14.24 7.99 1.82
C CYS A 43 -12.82 8.49 1.61
N ILE A 44 -12.58 9.47 0.72
CA ILE A 44 -11.21 9.89 0.43
C ILE A 44 -10.50 10.47 1.67
N SER A 45 -9.20 10.27 1.69
CA SER A 45 -8.28 10.76 2.69
C SER A 45 -6.91 11.08 2.10
N LEU A 46 -6.37 12.23 2.48
CA LEU A 46 -5.07 12.72 2.05
C LEU A 46 -4.15 12.83 3.26
N CYS A 47 -2.88 12.43 3.10
CA CYS A 47 -1.87 12.76 4.08
C CYS A 47 -1.58 14.28 4.06
N LYS A 48 -0.99 14.79 5.15
CA LYS A 48 -0.64 16.22 5.28
C LYS A 48 0.20 16.73 4.12
N GLU A 49 1.18 15.95 3.66
CA GLU A 49 2.08 16.35 2.59
C GLU A 49 1.33 16.48 1.24
N CYS A 50 0.50 15.52 0.89
CA CYS A 50 -0.29 15.58 -0.34
C CYS A 50 -1.34 16.69 -0.32
N PHE A 51 -1.98 16.91 0.84
CA PHE A 51 -2.93 18.02 0.98
C PHE A 51 -2.24 19.39 0.84
N ASN A 52 -1.06 19.58 1.44
CA ASN A 52 -0.36 20.86 1.37
C ASN A 52 0.28 21.14 0.00
N ASN A 53 0.74 20.09 -0.67
CA ASN A 53 1.39 20.20 -1.98
C ASN A 53 0.42 20.01 -3.16
N GLY A 54 -0.88 19.81 -2.88
CA GLY A 54 -1.95 19.77 -3.87
C GLY A 54 -2.69 21.11 -3.94
N ASN A 55 -3.46 21.30 -5.00
CA ASN A 55 -4.28 22.51 -5.14
C ASN A 55 -5.62 22.35 -4.38
N HIS A 56 -5.61 22.71 -3.10
CA HIS A 56 -6.81 22.68 -2.24
C HIS A 56 -7.24 24.07 -1.73
N SER A 57 -6.72 25.14 -2.33
CA SER A 57 -7.08 26.51 -1.95
C SER A 57 -8.53 26.80 -2.30
N ASN A 58 -9.29 27.37 -1.36
CA ASN A 58 -10.71 27.69 -1.53
C ASN A 58 -11.62 26.48 -1.82
N HIS A 59 -11.18 25.27 -1.48
CA HIS A 59 -12.01 24.08 -1.58
C HIS A 59 -12.79 23.81 -0.29
N ASP A 60 -13.86 23.02 -0.39
CA ASP A 60 -14.55 22.48 0.76
C ASP A 60 -13.78 21.26 1.27
N TYR A 61 -13.16 21.39 2.44
CA TYR A 61 -12.40 20.32 3.07
C TYR A 61 -12.58 20.31 4.58
N ASN A 62 -12.21 19.20 5.21
CA ASN A 62 -11.94 19.14 6.64
C ASN A 62 -10.70 18.29 6.91
N TRP A 63 -10.28 18.26 8.16
CA TRP A 63 -9.30 17.29 8.66
C TRP A 63 -9.95 16.46 9.76
N PHE A 64 -9.47 15.23 9.96
CA PHE A 64 -10.01 14.30 10.95
C PHE A 64 -8.92 13.37 11.48
N TYR A 65 -9.13 12.84 12.69
CA TYR A 65 -8.33 11.75 13.23
C TYR A 65 -8.88 10.42 12.74
N SER A 66 -8.08 9.64 12.01
CA SER A 66 -8.48 8.31 11.58
C SER A 66 -8.67 7.39 12.79
N GLN A 67 -9.80 6.69 12.87
CA GLN A 67 -10.10 5.77 13.98
C GLN A 67 -9.64 4.33 13.70
N ALA A 68 -9.53 3.93 12.43
CA ALA A 68 -9.25 2.55 12.03
C ALA A 68 -8.00 2.40 11.14
N GLY A 69 -7.18 3.46 11.03
CA GLY A 69 -6.11 3.53 10.04
C GLY A 69 -6.60 4.01 8.67
N GLY A 70 -5.76 3.92 7.65
CA GLY A 70 -6.12 4.35 6.30
C GLY A 70 -4.90 4.54 5.41
N ALA A 71 -5.13 5.01 4.19
CA ALA A 71 -4.10 5.28 3.22
C ALA A 71 -4.38 6.59 2.45
N CYS A 72 -3.33 7.23 1.94
CA CYS A 72 -3.46 8.44 1.14
C CYS A 72 -3.95 8.12 -0.28
N ASP A 73 -5.02 8.77 -0.71
CA ASP A 73 -5.66 8.59 -2.03
C ASP A 73 -5.09 9.50 -3.13
N CYS A 74 -4.09 10.33 -2.81
CA CYS A 74 -3.52 11.25 -3.79
C CYS A 74 -2.92 10.48 -4.97
N GLY A 75 -3.29 10.85 -6.20
CA GLY A 75 -2.82 10.22 -7.44
C GLY A 75 -3.66 9.04 -7.92
N ASP A 76 -4.71 8.66 -7.19
CA ASP A 76 -5.69 7.67 -7.63
C ASP A 76 -6.91 8.35 -8.27
N SER A 77 -6.96 8.32 -9.61
CA SER A 77 -8.03 8.94 -10.40
C SER A 77 -9.38 8.23 -10.29
N SER A 78 -9.42 7.03 -9.69
CA SER A 78 -10.67 6.32 -9.44
C SER A 78 -11.45 6.88 -8.26
N VAL A 79 -10.79 7.57 -7.32
CA VAL A 79 -11.39 8.09 -6.08
C VAL A 79 -11.26 9.61 -5.92
N MET A 80 -10.37 10.26 -6.67
CA MET A 80 -10.07 11.69 -6.57
C MET A 80 -9.84 12.31 -7.96
N ARG A 81 -10.32 13.55 -8.15
CA ARG A 81 -10.05 14.34 -9.37
C ARG A 81 -8.58 14.76 -9.43
N GLU A 82 -8.00 14.67 -10.62
CA GLU A 82 -6.59 15.04 -10.87
C GLU A 82 -6.25 16.49 -10.49
N SER A 83 -7.24 17.39 -10.51
CA SER A 83 -7.08 18.79 -10.08
C SER A 83 -6.66 18.96 -8.61
N GLY A 84 -6.84 17.94 -7.79
CA GLY A 84 -6.38 17.91 -6.40
C GLY A 84 -5.15 17.03 -6.16
N PHE A 85 -4.53 16.48 -7.20
CA PHE A 85 -3.27 15.75 -7.03
C PHE A 85 -2.15 16.71 -6.65
N CYS A 86 -1.25 16.26 -5.77
CA CYS A 86 -0.03 16.99 -5.49
C CYS A 86 0.99 16.79 -6.61
N ASP A 87 1.96 17.70 -6.72
CA ASP A 87 2.96 17.70 -7.80
C ASP A 87 3.75 16.38 -7.93
N LYS A 88 3.89 15.62 -6.84
CA LYS A 88 4.60 14.33 -6.83
C LYS A 88 3.79 13.17 -7.43
N HIS A 89 2.46 13.29 -7.50
CA HIS A 89 1.52 12.21 -7.81
C HIS A 89 0.55 12.58 -8.94
N THR A 90 1.02 13.32 -9.95
CA THR A 90 0.22 13.82 -11.08
C THR A 90 0.11 12.86 -12.27
N GLY A 91 0.51 11.58 -12.12
CA GLY A 91 0.50 10.58 -13.19
C GLY A 91 1.44 10.86 -14.39
N SER A 92 2.02 12.07 -14.47
CA SER A 92 2.67 12.61 -15.66
C SER A 92 4.20 12.54 -15.61
N VAL A 93 4.77 12.13 -14.47
CA VAL A 93 6.23 12.03 -14.33
C VAL A 93 6.66 10.70 -14.93
N VAL A 94 7.18 10.74 -16.16
CA VAL A 94 7.99 9.64 -16.72
C VAL A 94 9.28 9.58 -15.89
N LYS A 95 9.21 8.98 -14.71
CA LYS A 95 10.40 8.68 -13.92
C LYS A 95 11.20 7.64 -14.71
N LEU A 96 12.47 7.93 -14.97
CA LEU A 96 13.42 6.94 -15.48
C LEU A 96 13.29 5.69 -14.60
N GLN A 97 12.82 4.59 -15.20
CA GLN A 97 12.61 3.34 -14.48
C GLN A 97 13.97 2.74 -14.15
N VAL A 98 14.56 3.18 -13.03
CA VAL A 98 15.74 2.54 -12.47
C VAL A 98 15.26 1.25 -11.82
N LYS A 99 15.72 0.11 -12.35
CA LYS A 99 15.44 -1.20 -11.76
C LYS A 99 16.03 -1.23 -10.34
N PRO A 100 15.26 -1.61 -9.31
CA PRO A 100 15.80 -1.78 -7.96
C PRO A 100 16.87 -2.87 -7.95
N PRO A 101 17.92 -2.75 -7.10
CA PRO A 101 18.92 -3.79 -6.89
C PRO A 101 18.27 -5.12 -6.49
N GLU A 102 18.79 -6.23 -7.02
CA GLU A 102 18.22 -7.56 -6.77
C GLU A 102 18.15 -7.91 -5.27
N ASN A 103 19.18 -7.55 -4.52
CA ASN A 103 19.23 -7.77 -3.06
C ASN A 103 18.12 -7.04 -2.30
N LEU A 104 17.60 -5.93 -2.83
CA LEU A 104 16.48 -5.19 -2.26
C LEU A 104 15.16 -5.95 -2.45
N MET A 105 15.06 -6.69 -3.55
CA MET A 105 13.87 -7.43 -3.95
C MET A 105 13.80 -8.85 -3.40
N LEU A 106 14.93 -9.45 -3.00
CA LEU A 106 15.02 -10.84 -2.50
C LEU A 106 13.96 -11.18 -1.44
N MET A 107 13.74 -10.29 -0.47
CA MET A 107 12.73 -10.52 0.56
C MET A 107 11.32 -10.55 -0.04
N ALA A 108 10.98 -9.58 -0.87
CA ALA A 108 9.68 -9.46 -1.52
C ALA A 108 9.40 -10.60 -2.52
N GLU A 109 10.43 -11.08 -3.24
CA GLU A 109 10.27 -12.06 -4.30
C GLU A 109 10.44 -13.52 -3.86
N LYS A 110 11.24 -13.79 -2.81
CA LYS A 110 11.56 -15.16 -2.38
C LYS A 110 10.99 -15.51 -1.01
N VAL A 111 10.99 -14.57 -0.05
CA VAL A 111 10.62 -14.85 1.34
C VAL A 111 9.14 -14.53 1.60
N MET A 112 8.67 -13.35 1.19
CA MET A 112 7.29 -12.91 1.43
C MET A 112 6.25 -13.84 0.81
N PRO A 113 6.39 -14.35 -0.44
CA PRO A 113 5.41 -15.27 -1.01
C PRO A 113 5.29 -16.56 -0.20
N TYR A 114 6.43 -17.09 0.27
CA TYR A 114 6.46 -18.26 1.13
C TYR A 114 5.77 -17.98 2.48
N LEU A 115 6.06 -16.85 3.13
CA LEU A 115 5.41 -16.50 4.40
C LEU A 115 3.91 -16.29 4.25
N ILE A 116 3.47 -15.56 3.22
CA ILE A 116 2.05 -15.36 2.90
C ILE A 116 1.38 -16.72 2.69
N PHE A 117 2.02 -17.60 1.92
CA PHE A 117 1.54 -18.95 1.68
C PHE A 117 1.38 -19.74 2.98
N ARG A 118 2.42 -19.78 3.83
CA ARG A 118 2.36 -20.50 5.12
C ARG A 118 1.30 -19.95 6.07
N VAL A 119 1.07 -18.64 6.05
CA VAL A 119 0.00 -18.00 6.82
C VAL A 119 -1.38 -18.40 6.28
N ILE A 120 -1.55 -18.43 4.95
CA ILE A 120 -2.79 -18.90 4.32
C ILE A 120 -3.03 -20.38 4.65
N GLU A 121 -2.03 -21.24 4.51
CA GLU A 121 -2.13 -22.66 4.90
C GLU A 121 -2.53 -22.81 6.36
N HIS A 122 -1.90 -22.05 7.25
CA HIS A 122 -2.22 -22.09 8.68
C HIS A 122 -3.68 -21.72 8.95
N PHE A 123 -4.18 -20.64 8.32
CA PHE A 123 -5.58 -20.25 8.46
C PHE A 123 -6.54 -21.27 7.86
N ARG A 124 -6.24 -21.82 6.66
CA ARG A 124 -7.06 -22.86 6.02
C ARG A 124 -7.12 -24.12 6.86
N PHE A 125 -5.97 -24.59 7.37
CA PHE A 125 -5.90 -25.76 8.25
C PHE A 125 -6.69 -25.55 9.54
N ARG A 126 -6.61 -24.36 10.16
CA ARG A 126 -7.42 -24.03 11.34
C ARG A 126 -8.90 -23.97 11.04
N SER A 127 -9.31 -23.32 9.94
CA SER A 127 -10.71 -23.30 9.51
C SER A 127 -11.25 -24.70 9.19
N ALA A 128 -10.40 -25.61 8.68
CA ALA A 128 -10.75 -26.99 8.39
C ALA A 128 -10.89 -27.85 9.65
N ILE A 129 -10.07 -27.60 10.68
CA ILE A 129 -10.25 -28.18 12.02
C ILE A 129 -11.60 -27.73 12.61
N ASP A 130 -11.99 -26.46 12.37
CA ASP A 130 -13.24 -25.88 12.85
C ASP A 130 -14.48 -26.30 12.04
N GLY A 131 -14.37 -27.06 10.94
CA GLY A 131 -15.55 -27.70 10.33
C GLY A 131 -15.57 -28.19 8.88
N ASP A 132 -14.50 -28.10 8.07
CA ASP A 132 -14.54 -28.59 6.67
C ASP A 132 -13.21 -29.20 6.19
N LYS A 133 -13.18 -30.53 6.08
CA LYS A 133 -11.96 -31.33 5.84
C LYS A 133 -11.66 -31.59 4.37
N GLU A 134 -12.64 -31.51 3.47
CA GLU A 134 -12.44 -31.84 2.05
C GLU A 134 -11.70 -30.73 1.27
N GLY A 135 -11.93 -29.46 1.62
CA GLY A 135 -11.29 -28.31 0.95
C GLY A 135 -9.79 -28.10 1.26
N THR A 136 -9.23 -28.86 2.21
CA THR A 136 -7.83 -28.72 2.64
C THR A 136 -6.88 -29.58 1.81
N LEU A 137 -7.27 -30.82 1.49
CA LEU A 137 -6.40 -31.76 0.76
C LEU A 137 -6.16 -31.29 -0.69
N ALA A 138 -7.21 -30.82 -1.36
CA ALA A 138 -7.12 -30.26 -2.71
C ALA A 138 -6.28 -28.97 -2.78
N ALA A 139 -6.18 -28.22 -1.67
CA ALA A 139 -5.39 -27.00 -1.62
C ALA A 139 -3.87 -27.27 -1.57
N VAL A 140 -3.48 -28.37 -0.92
CA VAL A 140 -2.06 -28.77 -0.83
C VAL A 140 -1.57 -29.32 -2.18
N GLU A 141 -2.38 -30.15 -2.85
CA GLU A 141 -2.02 -30.78 -4.13
C GLU A 141 -1.89 -29.78 -5.30
N LEU A 142 -2.66 -28.69 -5.31
CA LEU A 142 -2.57 -27.65 -6.35
C LEU A 142 -1.29 -26.82 -6.29
N ILE A 143 -0.53 -26.89 -5.18
CA ILE A 143 0.50 -25.90 -4.85
C ILE A 143 1.91 -26.50 -4.74
N GLU A 144 2.05 -27.83 -4.74
CA GLU A 144 3.36 -28.51 -4.86
C GLU A 144 4.28 -27.96 -5.97
N PRO A 145 3.78 -27.57 -7.17
CA PRO A 145 4.65 -27.05 -8.24
C PRO A 145 5.35 -25.72 -7.92
N PHE A 146 4.94 -25.03 -6.85
CA PHE A 146 5.48 -23.71 -6.47
C PHE A 146 6.44 -23.78 -5.27
N ILE A 147 6.65 -24.98 -4.71
CA ILE A 147 7.46 -25.21 -3.51
C ILE A 147 8.85 -25.82 -3.84
N THR A 148 9.02 -26.39 -5.04
CA THR A 148 10.31 -26.86 -5.61
C THR A 148 10.91 -25.84 -6.57
#